data_AF-A0A938SLX5-F1
#
_entry.id   AF-A0A938SLX5-F1
#
_cell.length_a   1.000
_cell.length_b   1.000
_cell.length_c   1.000
_cell.angle_alpha   90.00
_cell.angle_beta   90.00
_cell.angle_gamma   90.00
#
_symmetry.space_group_name_H-M   'P 1'
#
loop_
_entity.id
_entity.type
_entity.pdbx_description
1 polymer ?
#
loop_
_entity_poly.entity_id
_entity_poly.type
_entity_poly.pdbx_seq_one_letter_code
_entity_poly.pdbx_strand_id
1 'polypeptide(L)'
;MARASTKRSVGERCWTLVGHRQGAFWCARRRRPARGEPDRVAFDSAWVLAREESKGDVVGFYHTHPGGTPRPSVRDVKTMRAWVGSFGKPLLCLIESDGILSAFRFDDDASTGAAVRDCALLPHGIVMAFDPQEPD
;
A
#
# COMPACT_ATOMS: atom_id res chain seq x y z
N MET A 1 -27.60 29.51 -10.72
CA MET A 1 -26.18 29.45 -11.14
C MET A 1 -25.45 28.45 -10.25
N ALA A 2 -25.17 27.25 -10.76
CA ALA A 2 -24.40 26.25 -10.02
C ALA A 2 -22.91 26.59 -10.12
N ARG A 3 -22.24 26.75 -8.97
CA ARG A 3 -20.78 26.90 -8.93
C ARG A 3 -20.15 25.57 -9.34
N ALA A 4 -19.49 25.54 -10.49
CA ALA A 4 -18.62 24.44 -10.88
C ALA A 4 -17.48 24.34 -9.85
N SER A 5 -17.48 23.28 -9.05
CA SER A 5 -16.37 22.93 -8.19
C SER A 5 -15.22 22.46 -9.08
N THR A 6 -14.24 23.32 -9.30
CA THR A 6 -12.95 22.94 -9.88
C THR A 6 -12.22 22.03 -8.89
N LYS A 7 -12.53 20.73 -8.93
CA LYS A 7 -11.71 19.68 -8.29
C LYS A 7 -10.31 19.76 -8.91
N ARG A 8 -9.35 20.32 -8.17
CA ARG A 8 -7.93 20.11 -8.48
C ARG A 8 -7.72 18.60 -8.42
N SER A 9 -7.32 18.00 -9.54
CA SER A 9 -6.82 16.64 -9.56
C SER A 9 -5.55 16.58 -8.72
N VAL A 10 -5.69 16.21 -7.46
CA VAL A 10 -4.53 15.90 -6.62
C VAL A 10 -3.98 14.60 -7.15
N GLY A 11 -2.86 14.66 -7.87
CA GLY A 11 -2.19 13.48 -8.41
C GLY A 11 -1.91 12.45 -7.31
N GLU A 12 -2.07 11.18 -7.65
CA GLU A 12 -1.81 10.07 -6.74
C GLU A 12 -0.33 10.07 -6.34
N ARG A 13 -0.07 9.77 -5.06
CA ARG A 13 1.27 9.60 -4.54
C ARG A 13 1.43 8.18 -4.06
N CYS A 14 2.63 7.62 -4.21
CA CYS A 14 2.93 6.32 -3.65
C CYS A 14 4.29 6.26 -2.96
N TRP A 15 4.43 5.23 -2.14
CA TRP A 15 5.63 4.92 -1.38
C TRP A 15 5.77 3.40 -1.25
N THR A 16 7.02 2.93 -1.27
CA THR A 16 7.33 1.59 -0.77
C THR A 16 7.29 1.61 0.75
N LEU A 17 6.77 0.55 1.35
CA LEU A 17 6.85 0.31 2.78
C LEU A 17 8.00 -0.65 3.05
N VAL A 18 8.94 -0.22 3.89
CA VAL A 18 10.03 -1.07 4.39
C VAL A 18 9.91 -1.23 5.90
N GLY A 19 10.17 -2.43 6.41
CA GLY A 19 9.98 -2.76 7.80
C GLY A 19 9.89 -4.26 8.04
N HIS A 20 9.10 -4.66 9.02
CA HIS A 20 8.93 -6.06 9.39
C HIS A 20 7.50 -6.37 9.80
N ARG A 21 7.16 -7.65 9.72
CA ARG A 21 5.96 -8.24 10.29
C ARG A 21 6.37 -9.14 11.45
N GLN A 22 5.68 -9.02 12.58
CA GLN A 22 5.84 -9.91 13.74
C GLN A 22 4.45 -10.40 14.18
N GLY A 23 4.13 -11.65 13.85
CA GLY A 23 2.80 -12.21 14.06
C GLY A 23 1.71 -11.39 13.36
N ALA A 24 0.79 -10.85 14.16
CA ALA A 24 -0.32 -10.01 13.71
C ALA A 24 0.08 -8.55 13.43
N PHE A 25 1.28 -8.12 13.82
CA PHE A 25 1.70 -6.72 13.72
C PHE A 25 2.59 -6.46 12.53
N TRP A 26 2.33 -5.34 11.86
CA TRP A 26 3.15 -4.78 10.79
C TRP A 26 3.70 -3.44 11.24
N CYS A 27 5.01 -3.27 11.15
CA CYS A 27 5.71 -2.02 11.47
C CYS A 27 6.55 -1.61 10.28
N ALA A 28 6.21 -0.48 9.66
CA ALA A 28 6.86 -0.03 8.43
C ALA A 28 7.16 1.47 8.41
N ARG A 29 7.97 1.89 7.46
CA ARG A 29 8.19 3.30 7.12
C ARG A 29 8.05 3.52 5.63
N ARG A 30 7.40 4.62 5.26
CA ARG A 30 7.32 5.09 3.87
C ARG A 30 8.71 5.46 3.34
N ARG A 31 9.07 4.92 2.18
CA ARG A 31 10.30 5.23 1.42
C ARG A 31 9.96 5.52 -0.03
N ARG A 32 10.92 6.15 -0.72
CA ARG A 32 10.85 6.46 -2.16
C ARG A 32 9.50 7.07 -2.57
N PRO A 33 9.19 8.32 -2.13
CA PRO A 33 8.02 9.01 -2.62
C PRO A 33 8.07 9.07 -4.15
N ALA A 34 7.03 8.58 -4.80
CA ALA A 34 6.80 8.80 -6.22
C ALA A 34 5.47 9.52 -6.43
N ARG A 35 5.39 10.30 -7.50
CA ARG A 35 4.18 11.00 -7.91
C ARG A 35 3.70 10.41 -9.22
N GLY A 36 2.41 10.17 -9.29
CA GLY A 36 1.72 9.61 -10.44
C GLY A 36 0.79 10.61 -11.12
N GLU A 37 0.29 10.19 -12.28
CA GLU A 37 -0.97 10.72 -12.82
C GLU A 37 -2.14 10.13 -12.01
N PRO A 38 -3.34 10.76 -12.02
CA PRO A 38 -4.52 10.15 -11.40
C PRO A 38 -4.80 8.83 -12.10
N ASP A 39 -4.62 7.67 -11.43
CA ASP A 39 -4.69 6.27 -11.93
C ASP A 39 -3.35 5.55 -12.27
N ARG A 40 -2.22 6.25 -12.17
CA ARG A 40 -0.90 5.77 -12.59
C ARG A 40 0.20 6.31 -11.69
N VAL A 41 0.55 5.58 -10.64
CA VAL A 41 1.79 5.91 -9.92
C VAL A 41 3.00 5.25 -10.58
N ALA A 42 3.94 6.08 -11.03
CA ALA A 42 5.23 5.64 -11.55
C ALA A 42 6.10 5.15 -10.39
N PHE A 43 6.12 3.85 -10.18
CA PHE A 43 6.84 3.23 -9.07
C PHE A 43 8.15 2.60 -9.54
N ASP A 44 9.22 2.78 -8.76
CA ASP A 44 10.55 2.23 -9.03
C ASP A 44 10.64 0.73 -8.64
N SER A 45 10.13 -0.12 -9.54
CA SER A 45 10.12 -1.58 -9.38
C SER A 45 11.51 -2.18 -9.29
N ALA A 46 12.47 -1.64 -10.04
CA ALA A 46 13.85 -2.10 -10.02
C ALA A 46 14.49 -1.89 -8.64
N TRP A 47 14.28 -0.72 -8.03
CA TRP A 47 14.80 -0.46 -6.68
C TRP A 47 14.14 -1.37 -5.64
N VAL A 48 12.84 -1.64 -5.74
CA VAL A 48 12.16 -2.49 -4.76
C VAL A 48 12.56 -3.94 -4.87
N LEU A 49 12.72 -4.47 -6.08
CA LEU A 49 13.26 -5.81 -6.24
C LEU A 49 14.68 -5.90 -5.67
N ALA A 50 15.58 -4.98 -6.04
CA ALA A 50 16.94 -4.95 -5.50
C ALA A 50 16.98 -4.76 -3.98
N ARG A 51 16.01 -4.01 -3.42
CA ARG A 51 15.88 -3.81 -1.97
C ARG A 51 15.47 -5.11 -1.28
N GLU A 52 14.47 -5.79 -1.82
CA GLU A 52 14.00 -7.05 -1.28
C GLU A 52 15.10 -8.12 -1.36
N GLU A 53 15.77 -8.27 -2.50
CA GLU A 53 16.88 -9.22 -2.67
C GLU A 53 18.02 -8.95 -1.69
N SER A 54 18.34 -7.68 -1.43
CA SER A 54 19.46 -7.32 -0.55
C SER A 54 19.12 -7.35 0.94
N LYS A 55 17.87 -7.08 1.34
CA LYS A 55 17.51 -6.83 2.75
C LYS A 55 16.30 -7.61 3.26
N GLY A 56 15.46 -8.14 2.37
CA GLY A 56 14.26 -8.91 2.74
C GLY A 56 13.20 -8.11 3.51
N ASP A 57 13.25 -6.78 3.50
CA ASP A 57 12.46 -5.93 4.41
C ASP A 57 11.39 -5.09 3.70
N VAL A 58 11.08 -5.38 2.43
CA VAL A 58 9.90 -4.77 1.78
C VAL A 58 8.66 -5.40 2.40
N VAL A 59 7.77 -4.59 2.95
CA VAL A 59 6.52 -5.05 3.57
C VAL A 59 5.27 -4.56 2.84
N GLY A 60 5.46 -3.82 1.74
CA GLY A 60 4.41 -3.56 0.77
C GLY A 60 4.40 -2.13 0.25
N PHE A 61 3.21 -1.57 0.09
CA PHE A 61 2.96 -0.39 -0.72
C PHE A 61 1.92 0.52 -0.06
N TYR A 62 2.15 1.82 -0.09
CA TYR A 62 1.19 2.84 0.36
C TYR A 62 0.93 3.82 -0.78
N HIS A 63 -0.33 4.12 -1.07
CA HIS A 63 -0.70 5.12 -2.06
C HIS A 63 -1.97 5.88 -1.72
N THR A 64 -2.17 7.03 -2.37
CA THR A 64 -3.34 7.89 -2.20
C THR A 64 -4.25 7.79 -3.42
N HIS A 65 -5.57 7.79 -3.23
CA HIS A 65 -6.54 8.00 -4.32
C HIS A 65 -7.00 9.47 -4.36
N PRO A 66 -7.40 10.00 -5.54
CA PRO A 66 -7.92 11.35 -5.67
C PRO A 66 -9.32 11.54 -5.07
N GLY A 67 -9.95 10.46 -4.60
CA GLY A 67 -11.22 10.43 -3.87
C GLY A 67 -11.93 9.07 -3.99
N GLY A 68 -12.94 8.85 -3.16
CA GLY A 68 -13.72 7.60 -3.13
C GLY A 68 -13.33 6.67 -1.98
N THR A 69 -13.85 5.44 -1.98
CA THR A 69 -13.54 4.48 -0.91
C THR A 69 -12.10 3.96 -1.07
N PRO A 70 -11.28 3.95 0.00
CA PRO A 70 -9.92 3.43 -0.03
C PRO A 70 -9.93 1.89 -0.17
N ARG A 71 -10.13 1.40 -1.39
CA ARG A 71 -10.13 -0.03 -1.72
C ARG A 71 -9.17 -0.32 -2.88
N PRO A 72 -8.54 -1.50 -2.93
CA PRO A 72 -7.66 -1.85 -4.02
C PRO A 72 -8.40 -1.79 -5.36
N SER A 73 -7.84 -1.07 -6.32
CA SER A 73 -8.26 -1.16 -7.70
C SER A 73 -7.78 -2.49 -8.31
N VAL A 74 -8.30 -2.83 -9.50
CA VAL A 74 -7.80 -3.99 -10.28
C VAL A 74 -6.29 -3.90 -10.52
N ARG A 75 -5.77 -2.67 -10.70
CA ARG A 75 -4.33 -2.42 -10.88
C ARG A 75 -3.54 -2.69 -9.62
N ASP A 76 -4.06 -2.27 -8.47
CA ASP A 76 -3.41 -2.48 -7.17
C ASP A 76 -3.32 -3.98 -6.88
N VAL A 77 -4.43 -4.71 -7.08
CA VAL A 77 -4.47 -6.17 -6.93
C VAL A 77 -3.44 -6.84 -7.83
N LYS A 78 -3.37 -6.47 -9.12
CA LYS A 78 -2.38 -7.04 -10.05
C LYS A 78 -0.94 -6.76 -9.61
N THR A 79 -0.68 -5.54 -9.14
CA THR A 79 0.65 -5.12 -8.68
C THR A 79 1.06 -5.89 -7.42
N MET A 80 0.15 -5.96 -6.43
CA MET A 80 0.40 -6.66 -5.18
C MET A 80 0.60 -8.16 -5.41
N ARG A 81 -0.23 -8.81 -6.24
CA ARG A 81 -0.08 -10.22 -6.63
C ARG A 81 1.29 -10.51 -7.26
N ALA A 82 1.75 -9.64 -8.16
CA ALA A 82 3.06 -9.79 -8.77
C ALA A 82 4.18 -9.72 -7.72
N TRP A 83 4.07 -8.83 -6.73
CA TRP A 83 5.08 -8.69 -5.69
C TRP A 83 5.08 -9.82 -4.68
N VAL A 84 3.92 -10.21 -4.14
CA VAL A 84 3.85 -11.33 -3.20
C VAL A 84 4.33 -12.63 -3.85
N GLY A 85 3.99 -12.85 -5.12
CA GLY A 85 4.51 -13.99 -5.89
C GLY A 85 6.02 -13.92 -6.12
N SER A 86 6.57 -12.73 -6.38
CA SER A 86 8.02 -12.56 -6.57
C SER A 86 8.82 -12.63 -5.27
N PHE A 87 8.27 -12.13 -4.16
CA PHE A 87 8.95 -12.04 -2.87
C PHE A 87 8.70 -13.26 -1.98
N GLY A 88 7.71 -14.08 -2.32
CA GLY A 88 7.36 -15.30 -1.58
C GLY A 88 6.90 -15.04 -0.15
N LYS A 89 6.30 -13.87 0.11
CA LYS A 89 5.84 -13.47 1.45
C LYS A 89 4.61 -12.57 1.39
N PRO A 90 3.79 -12.54 2.47
CA PRO A 90 2.67 -11.63 2.55
C PRO A 90 3.13 -10.17 2.53
N LEU A 91 2.33 -9.30 1.92
CA LEU A 91 2.58 -7.86 1.82
C LEU A 91 1.32 -7.04 2.15
N LEU A 92 1.55 -5.80 2.56
CA LEU A 92 0.53 -4.85 2.98
C LEU A 92 0.32 -3.76 1.91
N CYS A 93 -0.92 -3.54 1.51
CA CYS A 93 -1.33 -2.42 0.65
C CYS A 93 -2.12 -1.42 1.50
N LEU A 94 -1.57 -0.22 1.71
CA LEU A 94 -2.29 0.88 2.33
C LEU A 94 -2.79 1.87 1.29
N ILE A 95 -4.04 2.30 1.48
CA ILE A 95 -4.74 3.20 0.59
C ILE A 95 -5.31 4.32 1.44
N GLU A 96 -4.95 5.56 1.10
CA GLU A 96 -5.54 6.74 1.70
C GLU A 96 -6.42 7.46 0.68
N SER A 97 -7.68 7.70 1.04
CA SER A 97 -8.63 8.42 0.20
C SER A 97 -9.52 9.29 1.06
N ASP A 98 -9.67 10.56 0.70
CA ASP A 98 -10.48 11.54 1.44
C ASP A 98 -10.16 11.59 2.96
N GLY A 99 -8.88 11.41 3.32
CA GLY A 99 -8.39 11.40 4.71
C GLY A 99 -8.66 10.10 5.47
N ILE A 100 -9.26 9.09 4.82
CA ILE A 100 -9.52 7.77 5.38
C ILE A 100 -8.39 6.84 4.93
N LEU A 101 -7.75 6.20 5.90
CA LEU A 101 -6.73 5.17 5.68
C LEU A 101 -7.36 3.79 5.77
N SER A 102 -7.01 2.90 4.84
CA SER A 102 -7.34 1.48 4.93
C SER A 102 -6.16 0.63 4.51
N ALA A 103 -6.08 -0.58 5.07
CA ALA A 103 -5.00 -1.51 4.82
C ALA A 103 -5.56 -2.86 4.35
N PHE A 104 -4.85 -3.48 3.41
CA PHE A 104 -5.22 -4.77 2.82
C PHE A 104 -4.01 -5.68 2.79
N ARG A 105 -4.16 -6.91 3.28
CA ARG A 105 -3.13 -7.95 3.24
C ARG A 105 -3.28 -8.78 1.97
N PHE A 106 -2.16 -9.05 1.31
CA PHE A 106 -2.05 -10.01 0.22
C PHE A 106 -1.10 -11.10 0.66
N ASP A 107 -1.53 -12.35 0.61
CA ASP A 107 -0.76 -13.50 1.09
C ASP A 107 0.00 -14.19 -0.04
N ASP A 108 -0.59 -14.19 -1.24
CA ASP A 108 -0.11 -14.90 -2.44
C ASP A 108 -0.57 -14.25 -3.76
N ASP A 109 -0.13 -14.80 -4.88
CA ASP A 109 -0.45 -14.29 -6.22
C ASP A 109 -1.92 -14.50 -6.64
N ALA A 110 -2.71 -15.23 -5.84
CA ALA A 110 -4.15 -15.40 -5.99
C ALA A 110 -4.96 -14.40 -5.13
N SER A 111 -4.32 -13.75 -4.15
CA SER A 111 -4.98 -12.88 -3.18
C SER A 111 -5.68 -11.69 -3.82
N THR A 112 -6.89 -11.38 -3.35
CA THR A 112 -7.66 -10.18 -3.77
C THR A 112 -7.52 -9.00 -2.81
N GLY A 113 -6.78 -9.18 -1.71
CA GLY A 113 -6.65 -8.22 -0.62
C GLY A 113 -7.67 -8.48 0.49
N ALA A 114 -7.23 -9.05 1.60
CA ALA A 114 -8.02 -9.18 2.81
C ALA A 114 -7.96 -7.86 3.61
N ALA A 115 -9.09 -7.33 4.05
CA ALA A 115 -9.10 -6.10 4.85
C ALA A 115 -8.39 -6.34 6.19
N VAL A 116 -7.46 -5.45 6.53
CA VAL A 116 -6.76 -5.48 7.81
C VAL A 116 -7.57 -4.67 8.83
N ARG A 117 -7.73 -5.25 10.02
CA ARG A 117 -8.61 -4.72 11.08
C ARG A 117 -8.25 -3.29 11.48
N ASP A 118 -7.00 -3.05 11.82
CA ASP A 118 -6.54 -1.75 12.33
C ASP A 118 -5.29 -1.29 11.59
N CYS A 119 -5.23 -0.01 11.23
CA CYS A 119 -4.02 0.60 10.69
C CYS A 119 -3.91 2.08 11.06
N ALA A 120 -2.67 2.56 11.15
CA ALA A 120 -2.38 3.95 11.48
C ALA A 120 -1.15 4.43 10.71
N LEU A 121 -1.24 5.67 10.22
CA LEU A 121 -0.10 6.43 9.73
C LEU A 121 0.31 7.43 10.81
N LEU A 122 1.46 7.19 11.42
CA LEU A 122 2.05 8.00 12.48
C LEU A 122 2.95 9.11 11.90
N PRO A 123 3.34 10.11 12.73
CA PRO A 123 4.33 11.11 12.35
C PRO A 123 5.60 10.49 11.76
N HIS A 124 6.28 11.27 10.91
CA HIS A 124 7.50 10.84 10.20
C HIS A 124 7.30 9.64 9.25
N GLY A 125 6.06 9.35 8.86
CA GLY A 125 5.74 8.34 7.85
C GLY A 125 5.91 6.90 8.34
N ILE A 126 5.76 6.69 9.65
CA ILE A 126 5.71 5.36 10.26
C ILE A 126 4.30 4.80 10.05
N VAL A 127 4.22 3.54 9.65
CA VAL A 127 2.97 2.80 9.47
C VAL A 127 2.93 1.68 10.49
N MET A 128 1.79 1.54 11.15
CA MET A 128 1.47 0.35 11.94
C MET A 128 0.18 -0.26 11.42
N ALA A 129 0.12 -1.58 11.35
CA ALA A 129 -1.13 -2.29 11.10
C ALA A 129 -1.21 -3.53 11.97
N PHE A 130 -2.43 -3.87 12.39
CA PHE A 130 -2.72 -5.05 13.19
C PHE A 130 -3.79 -5.89 12.48
N ASP A 131 -3.43 -7.15 12.24
CA ASP A 131 -4.26 -8.12 11.57
C ASP A 131 -4.20 -9.44 12.34
N PRO A 132 -5.15 -9.69 13.27
CA PRO A 132 -5.20 -10.94 14.01
C PRO A 132 -5.54 -12.04 13.02
N GLN A 133 -4.55 -12.81 12.59
CA GLN A 133 -4.83 -14.05 11.88
C GLN A 133 -5.49 -15.01 12.87
N GLU A 134 -6.60 -15.63 12.48
CA GLU A 134 -7.05 -16.85 13.14
C GLU A 134 -5.91 -17.88 12.94
N PRO A 135 -5.48 -18.60 13.99
CA PRO A 135 -4.57 -19.72 13.80
C PRO A 135 -5.29 -20.78 12.95
N ASP A 136 -4.61 -21.29 11.93
CA ASP A 136 -5.01 -22.49 11.20
C ASP A 136 -5.14 -23.70 12.15
#